data_AF-A0A434AU84-F1
#
_entry.id   AF-A0A434AU84-F1
#
_cell.length_a   1.000
_cell.length_b   1.000
_cell.length_c   1.000
_cell.angle_alpha   90.00
_cell.angle_beta   90.00
_cell.angle_gamma   90.00
#
_symmetry.space_group_name_H-M   'P 1'
#
loop_
_entity.id
_entity.type
_entity.pdbx_description
1 polymer ?
#
loop_
_entity_poly.entity_id
_entity_poly.type
_entity_poly.pdbx_seq_one_letter_code
_entity_poly.pdbx_strand_id
1 'polypeptide(L)' 'MIKIEKIIELGNQLPRGAKTKISNKCGVSRTLVVQFFKGTKLPSNYTIKKVLDATSIVIEEYRNESKSINTIVDGLKL' A
#
# COMPACT_ATOMS: atom_id res chain seq x y z
N MET A 1 18.36 9.17 -3.33
CA MET A 1 17.22 9.61 -4.16
C MET A 1 16.30 8.42 -4.38
N ILE A 2 15.00 8.51 -4.07
CA ILE A 2 14.06 7.42 -4.36
C ILE A 2 13.89 7.36 -5.87
N LYS A 3 14.13 6.19 -6.48
CA LYS A 3 13.92 6.00 -7.91
C LYS A 3 12.41 5.92 -8.17
N ILE A 4 11.88 6.80 -9.02
CA ILE A 4 10.45 6.87 -9.36
C ILE A 4 9.94 5.51 -9.88
N GLU A 5 10.77 4.78 -10.64
CA GLU A 5 10.49 3.43 -11.12
C GLU A 5 10.08 2.47 -9.98
N LYS A 6 10.79 2.50 -8.85
CA LYS A 6 10.49 1.64 -7.69
C LYS A 6 9.16 2.00 -7.02
N ILE A 7 8.80 3.29 -7.03
CA ILE A 7 7.49 3.74 -6.52
C ILE A 7 6.38 3.20 -7.42
N ILE A 8 6.56 3.26 -8.74
CA ILE A 8 5.59 2.76 -9.71
C ILE A 8 5.43 1.25 -9.58
N GLU A 9 6.55 0.52 -9.51
CA GLU A 9 6.57 -0.93 -9.34
C GLU A 9 5.82 -1.36 -8.05
N LEU A 10 6.16 -0.74 -6.91
CA LEU A 10 5.45 -0.95 -5.65
C LEU A 10 3.95 -0.66 -5.82
N GLY A 11 3.62 0.47 -6.47
CA GLY A 11 2.25 0.88 -6.77
C GLY A 11 1.46 -0.16 -7.55
N ASN A 12 2.08 -0.85 -8.50
CA ASN A 12 1.47 -1.88 -9.34
C ASN A 12 1.26 -3.20 -8.60
N GLN A 13 2.12 -3.52 -7.62
CA GLN A 13 2.01 -4.72 -6.78
C GLN A 13 0.95 -4.60 -5.67
N LEU A 14 0.49 -3.37 -5.36
CA LEU A 14 -0.49 -3.16 -4.31
C LEU A 14 -1.86 -3.78 -4.63
N PRO A 15 -2.46 -4.55 -3.71
CA PRO A 15 -3.79 -5.13 -3.89
C PRO A 15 -4.88 -4.10 -4.21
N ARG A 16 -5.98 -4.57 -4.82
CA ARG A 16 -7.16 -3.72 -5.06
C ARG A 16 -7.64 -3.12 -3.73
N GLY A 17 -7.91 -1.82 -3.72
CA GLY A 17 -8.33 -1.09 -2.52
C GLY A 17 -7.21 -0.64 -1.58
N ALA A 18 -5.97 -1.15 -1.74
CA ALA A 18 -4.84 -0.75 -0.90
C ALA A 18 -4.58 0.77 -0.92
N LYS A 19 -4.66 1.42 -2.09
CA LYS A 19 -4.44 2.87 -2.22
C LYS A 19 -5.47 3.70 -1.44
N THR A 20 -6.69 3.17 -1.25
CA THR A 20 -7.71 3.77 -0.38
C THR A 20 -7.35 3.56 1.09
N LYS A 21 -6.98 2.34 1.50
CA LYS A 21 -6.52 2.06 2.89
C LYS A 21 -5.33 2.95 3.26
N ILE A 22 -4.33 3.08 2.38
CA ILE A 22 -3.15 3.93 2.56
C ILE A 22 -3.57 5.39 2.77
N SER A 23 -4.42 5.92 1.87
CA SER A 23 -4.95 7.28 1.97
C SER A 23 -5.60 7.56 3.32
N ASN A 24 -6.46 6.66 3.79
CA ASN A 24 -7.13 6.77 5.08
C ASN A 24 -6.15 6.77 6.25
N LYS A 25 -5.09 5.95 6.20
CA LYS A 25 -4.08 5.85 7.28
C LYS A 25 -3.15 7.06 7.36
N CYS A 26 -2.72 7.60 6.23
CA CYS A 26 -1.76 8.72 6.22
C CYS A 26 -2.40 10.11 6.22
N GLY A 27 -3.73 10.19 6.05
CA GLY A 27 -4.47 11.45 5.94
C GLY A 27 -4.18 12.22 4.64
N VAL A 28 -3.68 11.53 3.62
CA VAL A 28 -3.40 12.11 2.30
C VAL A 28 -4.52 11.74 1.35
N SER A 29 -4.94 12.67 0.49
CA SER A 29 -6.03 12.41 -0.45
C SER A 29 -5.74 11.21 -1.35
N ARG A 30 -6.78 10.41 -1.61
CA ARG A 30 -6.66 9.20 -2.46
C ARG A 30 -6.12 9.55 -3.84
N THR A 31 -6.53 10.67 -4.41
CA THR A 31 -6.03 11.16 -5.71
C THR A 31 -4.52 11.37 -5.68
N LEU A 32 -3.98 12.00 -4.62
CA LEU A 32 -2.54 12.21 -4.51
C LEU A 32 -1.79 10.89 -4.33
N VAL A 33 -2.31 9.96 -3.53
CA VAL A 33 -1.73 8.60 -3.38
C VAL A 33 -1.68 7.87 -4.71
N VAL A 34 -2.76 7.93 -5.51
CA VAL A 34 -2.81 7.33 -6.84
C VAL A 34 -1.78 7.98 -7.77
N GLN A 35 -1.70 9.31 -7.81
CA GLN A 35 -0.76 10.03 -8.67
C GLN A 35 0.70 9.77 -8.28
N PHE A 36 0.98 9.63 -6.98
CA PHE A 36 2.29 9.25 -6.44
C PHE A 36 2.71 7.86 -6.93
N PHE A 37 1.86 6.85 -6.75
CA PHE A 37 2.14 5.49 -7.22
C PHE A 37 2.11 5.34 -8.74
N LYS A 38 1.52 6.29 -9.48
CA LYS A 38 1.64 6.36 -10.93
C LYS A 38 2.89 7.11 -11.41
N GLY A 39 3.66 7.70 -10.50
CA GLY A 39 4.81 8.55 -10.84
C GLY A 39 4.46 9.88 -11.51
N THR A 40 3.17 10.21 -11.63
CA THR A 40 2.67 11.42 -12.31
C THR A 40 2.79 12.68 -11.45
N LYS A 41 2.91 12.52 -10.12
CA LYS A 41 3.09 13.64 -9.19
C LYS A 41 3.99 13.21 -8.04
N LEU A 42 5.05 13.98 -7.80
CA LEU A 42 5.93 13.78 -6.65
C LEU A 42 5.58 14.83 -5.58
N PRO A 43 4.96 14.43 -4.45
CA PRO A 43 4.66 15.38 -3.37
C PRO A 43 5.92 15.69 -2.54
N SER A 44 5.77 16.51 -1.49
CA SER A 44 6.87 16.83 -0.58
C SER A 44 7.47 15.57 0.08
N ASN A 45 8.75 15.63 0.46
CA ASN A 45 9.43 14.53 1.15
C ASN A 45 8.68 14.05 2.41
N TYR A 46 8.09 14.98 3.16
CA TYR A 46 7.23 14.66 4.30
C TYR A 46 6.03 13.80 3.90
N THR A 47 5.33 14.19 2.83
CA THR A 47 4.17 13.43 2.31
C THR A 47 4.59 12.07 1.79
N ILE A 48 5.71 11.99 1.06
CA ILE A 48 6.27 10.73 0.57
C ILE A 48 6.50 9.77 1.73
N LYS A 49 7.18 10.24 2.79
CA LYS A 49 7.43 9.43 3.99
C LYS A 49 6.13 8.90 4.59
N LYS A 50 5.12 9.76 4.79
CA LYS A 50 3.81 9.33 5.33
C LYS A 50 3.13 8.26 4.46
N VAL A 51 3.17 8.42 3.13
CA VAL A 51 2.57 7.46 2.20
C VAL A 51 3.31 6.12 2.24
N LEU A 52 4.65 6.13 2.28
CA LEU A 52 5.46 4.91 2.38
C LEU A 52 5.28 4.20 3.72
N ASP A 53 5.28 4.93 4.83
CA ASP A 53 5.06 4.37 6.17
C ASP A 53 3.67 3.69 6.24
N ALA A 54 2.63 4.37 5.75
CA ALA A 54 1.28 3.78 5.68
C ALA A 54 1.19 2.59 4.71
N THR A 55 2.01 2.58 3.65
CA THR A 55 2.07 1.45 2.70
C THR A 55 2.65 0.21 3.38
N SER A 56 3.71 0.35 4.16
CA SER A 56 4.29 -0.75 4.93
C SER A 56 3.27 -1.36 5.89
N ILE A 57 2.53 -0.52 6.63
CA ILE A 57 1.47 -0.97 7.54
C ILE A 57 0.39 -1.76 6.78
N VAL A 58 -0.08 -1.25 5.64
CA VAL A 58 -1.13 -1.91 4.85
C VAL A 58 -0.65 -3.25 4.27
N ILE A 59 0.61 -3.35 3.85
CA ILE A 59 1.19 -4.61 3.37
C ILE A 59 1.25 -5.64 4.50
N GLU A 60 1.63 -5.23 5.70
CA GLU A 60 1.65 -6.10 6.87
C GLU A 60 0.24 -6.60 7.25
N GLU A 61 -0.77 -5.71 7.22
CA GLU A 61 -2.17 -6.08 7.42
C GLU A 61 -2.61 -7.15 6.43
N TYR A 62 -2.35 -6.98 5.13
CA TYR A 62 -2.69 -7.98 4.12
C TYR A 62 -1.94 -9.31 4.32
N ARG A 63 -0.67 -9.27 4.76
CA ARG A 63 0.08 -10.48 5.10
C ARG A 63 -0.57 -11.23 6.26
N ASN A 64 -1.02 -10.52 7.28
CA ASN A 64 -1.69 -11.12 8.45
C ASN A 64 -3.08 -11.66 8.08
N GLU A 65 -3.86 -10.91 7.29
CA GLU A 65 -5.14 -11.37 6.73
C GLU A 65 -4.94 -12.66 5.92
N SER A 66 -3.93 -12.72 5.05
CA SER A 66 -3.63 -13.92 4.25
C SER A 66 -3.24 -15.13 5.10
N LYS A 67 -2.43 -14.95 6.15
CA LYS A 67 -2.10 -16.01 7.10
C LYS A 67 -3.34 -16.56 7.80
N SER A 68 -4.21 -15.66 8.27
CA SER A 68 -5.46 -16.06 8.94
C SER A 68 -6.36 -16.88 8.01
N ILE A 69 -6.51 -16.45 6.75
CA ILE A 69 -7.27 -17.19 5.74
C ILE A 69 -6.67 -18.59 5.53
N ASN A 70 -5.35 -18.72 5.40
CA ASN A 70 -4.70 -20.02 5.23
C ASN A 70 -4.96 -20.96 6.42
N THR A 71 -4.86 -20.46 7.65
CA THR A 71 -5.17 -21.25 8.85
C THR A 71 -6.63 -21.72 8.86
N ILE A 72 -7.57 -20.86 8.47
CA ILE A 72 -8.99 -21.23 8.36
C ILE A 72 -9.18 -22.30 7.29
N VAL A 73 -8.60 -22.12 6.11
CA VAL A 73 -8.70 -23.08 4.99
C VAL A 73 -8.09 -24.43 5.35
N ASP A 74 -6.94 -24.45 6.03
CA ASP A 74 -6.31 -25.69 6.46
C ASP A 74 -7.13 -26.41 7.54
N GLY A 75 -7.83 -25.68 8.42
CA GLY A 75 -8.80 -26.26 9.35
C GLY A 75 -10.09 -26.77 8.68
N LEU A 76 -10.42 -26.29 7.47
CA LEU A 76 -11.57 -26.73 6.68
C LEU A 76 -11.24 -27.90 5.75
N LYS A 77 -9.96 -28.13 5.44
CA LYS A 77 -9.50 -29.35 4.79
C LYS A 77 -9.67 -30.51 5.79
N LEU A 78 -10.87 -31.10 5.78
CA LEU A 78 -11.20 -32.39 6.38
C LEU A 78 -10.16 -33.45 5.98
#